data_AF-A0A3B9GZD8-F1
#
_entry.id   AF-A0A3B9GZD8-F1
#
_cell.length_a   1.000
_cell.length_b   1.000
_cell.length_c   1.000
_cell.angle_alpha   90.00
_cell.angle_beta   90.00
_cell.angle_gamma   90.00
#
_symmetry.space_group_name_H-M   'P 1'
#
loop_
_entity.id
_entity.type
_entity.pdbx_description
1 polymer ?
#
loop_
_entity_poly.entity_id
_entity_poly.type
_entity_poly.pdbx_seq_one_letter_code
_entity_poly.pdbx_strand_id
1 'polypeptide(L)'
;MATPEFISVYSDPDAHQDFLCAADDGQFEGQHFDRKQAGDSNGSTPLSKSGLSSLREHVERTISGFANATGGLLVIGVSKNGEVIGVDHLTDDQKTSLLDFSNLRGAHPQGKLHTLQVGSDTREIAIVKVETDDRTYCWRAKDDAAWQRRGTQTVQLKGLELEQLKRDRKVVEFERMRADDFDEGDIDVAVLREFTKSKQYGRDAKPIDVLRDAGALNGKAQHREWTNAGALFFTSNPRRIFAHAYVRLLRFDCRYEDEDERPTPTFERDFDGPLTKQVRDLRTFVSDTGFFKSFEVRAADGGFVSEPEYPFIAIDEAIVNAIAHRDYAIQLPIFCEKYEDAFVVKSPGKLQQQFETPPEFKLTEVVLESRLRNPRLMDWLREMKDAKGAAFVKAIREGTRRMRDEMEQLGLPAPVFINRPAETILLLRNDIKRRTAKPTGLAASEDISSSEFANLYKLNGFDGGGARPRETENRRLFLTALRDKLEATGWVVDRFDKGRIIAHPRGAQEPLPESLRSIVRLLPAYELSVRSFFGNAYLAVDFSLQVQSILKLSDAINKFGLQELVGLRAFAMDGEILIRGRILAINGGLAEIRQFDTNETFTATVAKVFPALQRAQLDRLVREA
;
A
#
# COMPACT_ATOMS: atom_id res chain seq x y z
N MET A 1 8.56 -16.34 -36.90
CA MET A 1 7.13 -16.31 -37.28
C MET A 1 6.33 -16.17 -35.99
N ALA A 2 5.19 -15.47 -36.02
CA ALA A 2 4.30 -15.44 -34.86
C ALA A 2 3.71 -16.85 -34.66
N THR A 3 3.71 -17.36 -33.43
CA THR A 3 3.12 -18.67 -33.10
C THR A 3 1.61 -18.62 -33.36
N PRO A 4 1.03 -19.58 -34.11
CA PRO A 4 -0.41 -19.57 -34.40
C PRO A 4 -1.24 -19.86 -33.15
N GLU A 5 -2.50 -19.42 -33.16
CA GLU A 5 -3.48 -19.77 -32.12
C GLU A 5 -3.81 -21.27 -32.18
N PHE A 6 -3.80 -21.96 -31.04
CA PHE A 6 -3.98 -23.41 -30.97
C PHE A 6 -5.35 -23.87 -31.50
N ILE A 7 -6.38 -23.02 -31.39
CA ILE A 7 -7.71 -23.27 -31.97
C ILE A 7 -7.65 -23.25 -33.50
N SER A 8 -6.87 -22.34 -34.09
CA SER A 8 -6.70 -22.26 -35.55
C SER A 8 -6.01 -23.51 -36.09
N VAL A 9 -4.94 -23.95 -35.43
CA VAL A 9 -4.22 -25.19 -35.79
C VAL A 9 -5.11 -26.43 -35.66
N TYR A 10 -5.97 -26.49 -34.64
CA TYR A 10 -6.94 -27.58 -34.50
C TYR A 10 -8.00 -27.59 -35.62
N SER A 11 -8.51 -26.42 -35.99
CA SER A 11 -9.57 -26.28 -36.98
C SER A 11 -9.09 -26.60 -38.40
N ASP A 12 -7.87 -26.18 -38.77
CA ASP A 12 -7.30 -26.38 -40.10
C ASP A 12 -5.82 -26.84 -40.01
N PRO A 13 -5.55 -28.11 -39.69
CA PRO A 13 -4.18 -28.59 -39.52
C PRO A 13 -3.33 -28.52 -40.79
N ASP A 14 -3.96 -28.62 -41.98
CA ASP A 14 -3.26 -28.62 -43.26
C ASP A 14 -2.64 -27.25 -43.57
N ALA A 15 -3.35 -26.16 -43.25
CA ALA A 15 -2.81 -24.80 -43.37
C ALA A 15 -1.63 -24.53 -42.42
N HIS A 16 -1.45 -25.35 -41.38
CA HIS A 16 -0.41 -25.21 -40.35
C HIS A 16 0.59 -26.37 -40.36
N GLN A 17 0.68 -27.12 -41.46
CA GLN A 17 1.53 -28.31 -41.54
C GLN A 17 3.01 -28.00 -41.27
N ASP A 18 3.53 -26.87 -41.80
CA ASP A 18 4.92 -26.43 -41.57
C ASP A 18 5.21 -26.19 -40.08
N PHE A 19 4.21 -25.68 -39.33
CA PHE A 19 4.33 -25.46 -37.90
C PHE A 19 4.26 -26.79 -37.12
N LEU A 20 3.32 -27.67 -37.46
CA LEU A 20 3.19 -29.01 -36.85
C LEU A 20 4.47 -29.85 -37.03
N CYS A 21 5.13 -29.71 -38.17
CA CYS A 21 6.32 -30.45 -38.55
C CYS A 21 7.62 -29.65 -38.35
N ALA A 22 7.62 -28.61 -37.50
CA ALA A 22 8.80 -27.80 -37.26
C ALA A 22 9.98 -28.65 -36.77
N ALA A 23 11.16 -28.40 -37.35
CA ALA A 23 12.35 -29.26 -37.19
C ALA A 23 12.94 -29.24 -35.76
N ASP A 24 12.59 -28.24 -34.95
CA ASP A 24 13.05 -28.05 -33.59
C ASP A 24 11.86 -27.93 -32.62
N ASP A 25 11.93 -28.63 -31.49
CA ASP A 25 10.93 -28.52 -30.42
C ASP A 25 10.79 -27.07 -29.93
N GLY A 26 11.88 -26.30 -29.88
CA GLY A 26 11.82 -24.90 -29.47
C GLY A 26 10.97 -24.01 -30.38
N GLN A 27 10.67 -24.46 -31.60
CA GLN A 27 9.81 -23.77 -32.56
C GLN A 27 8.34 -24.17 -32.46
N PHE A 28 8.04 -25.30 -31.81
CA PHE A 28 6.68 -25.83 -31.67
C PHE A 28 6.24 -25.88 -30.20
N GLU A 29 6.98 -26.56 -29.35
CA GLU A 29 6.62 -26.77 -27.95
C GLU A 29 6.67 -25.44 -27.17
N GLY A 30 5.66 -25.26 -26.34
CA GLY A 30 5.56 -24.09 -25.48
C GLY A 30 4.41 -24.22 -24.51
N GLN A 31 3.89 -23.07 -24.08
CA GLN A 31 2.78 -23.00 -23.14
C GLN A 31 1.49 -23.60 -23.70
N HIS A 32 1.28 -23.51 -25.01
CA HIS A 32 0.03 -23.92 -25.68
C HIS A 32 0.19 -25.12 -26.60
N PHE A 33 1.40 -25.65 -26.80
CA PHE A 33 1.67 -26.69 -27.78
C PHE A 33 2.62 -27.74 -27.19
N ASP A 34 2.32 -29.01 -27.44
CA ASP A 34 3.12 -30.16 -27.03
C ASP A 34 2.99 -31.25 -28.09
N ARG A 35 4.08 -31.97 -28.39
CA ARG A 35 4.05 -33.08 -29.34
C ARG A 35 4.60 -34.35 -28.72
N LYS A 36 4.03 -35.48 -29.10
CA LYS A 36 4.45 -36.79 -28.62
C LYS A 36 4.54 -37.77 -29.77
N GLN A 37 5.68 -38.43 -29.86
CA GLN A 37 5.87 -39.57 -30.75
C GLN A 37 5.03 -40.76 -30.28
N ALA A 38 4.48 -41.51 -31.23
CA ALA A 38 3.84 -42.80 -31.00
C ALA A 38 4.66 -43.88 -31.70
N GLY A 39 5.36 -44.73 -30.94
CA GLY A 39 6.18 -45.82 -31.49
C GLY A 39 7.65 -45.45 -31.71
N ASP A 40 8.42 -46.36 -32.31
CA ASP A 40 9.85 -46.15 -32.60
C ASP A 40 10.05 -45.18 -33.78
N SER A 41 11.28 -44.67 -33.97
CA SER A 41 11.61 -43.67 -35.01
C SER A 41 11.20 -44.08 -36.43
N ASN A 42 11.08 -45.38 -36.70
CA ASN A 42 10.76 -45.89 -38.03
C ASN A 42 9.25 -46.08 -38.28
N GLY A 43 8.38 -45.87 -37.30
CA GLY A 43 6.92 -45.99 -37.44
C GLY A 43 6.39 -47.39 -37.84
N SER A 44 7.26 -48.41 -37.82
CA SER A 44 6.98 -49.76 -38.32
C SER A 44 6.80 -50.81 -37.22
N THR A 45 7.22 -50.52 -35.99
CA THR A 45 7.08 -51.44 -34.86
C THR A 45 5.81 -51.11 -34.07
N PRO A 46 4.88 -52.07 -33.87
CA PRO A 46 3.73 -51.87 -33.00
C PRO A 46 4.17 -51.48 -31.58
N LEU A 47 3.54 -50.45 -31.00
CA LEU A 47 3.75 -50.08 -29.61
C LEU A 47 3.44 -51.27 -28.69
N SER A 48 4.39 -51.61 -27.82
CA SER A 48 4.17 -52.61 -26.78
C SER A 48 3.03 -52.16 -25.85
N LYS A 49 2.38 -53.11 -25.15
CA LYS A 49 1.30 -52.76 -24.19
C LYS A 49 1.77 -51.76 -23.13
N SER A 50 3.01 -51.89 -22.64
CA SER A 50 3.60 -50.94 -21.69
C SER A 50 3.90 -49.59 -22.32
N GLY A 51 4.38 -49.56 -23.57
CA GLY A 51 4.61 -48.34 -24.33
C GLY A 51 3.32 -47.55 -24.56
N LEU A 52 2.24 -48.23 -24.98
CA LEU A 52 0.93 -47.60 -25.17
C LEU A 52 0.38 -47.04 -23.85
N SER A 53 0.52 -47.79 -22.75
CA SER A 53 0.12 -47.30 -21.42
C SER A 53 0.91 -46.06 -21.00
N SER A 54 2.23 -46.04 -21.22
CA SER A 54 3.08 -44.89 -20.93
C SER A 54 2.71 -43.66 -21.77
N LEU A 55 2.39 -43.86 -23.05
CA LEU A 55 1.92 -42.79 -23.92
C LEU A 55 0.57 -42.22 -23.44
N ARG A 56 -0.38 -43.08 -23.05
CA ARG A 56 -1.66 -42.63 -22.47
C ARG A 56 -1.45 -41.82 -21.19
N GLU A 57 -0.57 -42.23 -20.31
CA GLU A 57 -0.26 -41.47 -19.09
C GLU A 57 0.33 -40.09 -19.40
N HIS A 58 1.17 -40.00 -20.45
CA HIS A 58 1.68 -38.71 -20.93
C HIS A 58 0.57 -37.84 -21.50
N VAL A 59 -0.32 -38.41 -22.31
CA VAL A 59 -1.49 -37.70 -22.87
C VAL A 59 -2.37 -37.16 -21.74
N GLU A 60 -2.76 -37.98 -20.77
CA GLU A 60 -3.55 -37.56 -19.61
C GLU A 60 -2.87 -36.44 -18.82
N ARG A 61 -1.55 -36.57 -18.58
CA ARG A 61 -0.75 -35.57 -17.89
C ARG A 61 -0.74 -34.24 -18.64
N THR A 62 -0.48 -34.27 -19.94
CA THR A 62 -0.41 -33.04 -20.76
C THR A 62 -1.79 -32.39 -20.88
N ILE A 63 -2.88 -33.15 -21.04
CA ILE A 63 -4.23 -32.59 -21.05
C ILE A 63 -4.57 -31.92 -19.73
N SER A 64 -4.30 -32.57 -18.59
CA SER A 64 -4.49 -31.95 -17.27
C SER A 64 -3.65 -30.68 -17.14
N GLY A 65 -2.40 -30.72 -17.59
CA GLY A 65 -1.49 -29.58 -17.65
C GLY A 65 -2.06 -28.38 -18.39
N PHE A 66 -2.55 -28.58 -19.60
CA PHE A 66 -3.16 -27.52 -20.42
C PHE A 66 -4.46 -26.99 -19.83
N ALA A 67 -5.37 -27.87 -19.40
CA ALA A 67 -6.66 -27.49 -18.84
C ALA A 67 -6.52 -26.60 -17.59
N ASN A 68 -5.55 -26.93 -16.72
CA ASN A 68 -5.26 -26.18 -15.49
C ASN A 68 -4.43 -24.90 -15.70
N ALA A 69 -3.92 -24.69 -16.91
CA ALA A 69 -3.19 -23.50 -17.31
C ALA A 69 -4.08 -22.61 -18.20
N THR A 70 -3.67 -22.38 -19.44
CA THR A 70 -4.30 -21.45 -20.39
C THR A 70 -4.87 -22.15 -21.62
N GLY A 71 -5.01 -23.49 -21.58
CA GLY A 71 -5.40 -24.30 -22.74
C GLY A 71 -4.23 -24.57 -23.70
N GLY A 72 -4.45 -25.46 -24.67
CA GLY A 72 -3.43 -25.82 -25.65
C GLY A 72 -3.84 -26.95 -26.60
N LEU A 73 -2.89 -27.36 -27.44
CA LEU A 73 -2.98 -28.43 -28.43
C LEU A 73 -1.89 -29.46 -28.18
N LEU A 74 -2.30 -30.73 -28.07
CA LEU A 74 -1.40 -31.87 -28.05
C LEU A 74 -1.47 -32.59 -29.40
N VAL A 75 -0.32 -32.81 -30.02
CA VAL A 75 -0.19 -33.56 -31.26
C VAL A 75 0.52 -34.89 -30.98
N ILE A 76 -0.06 -36.00 -31.43
CA ILE A 76 0.46 -37.36 -31.23
C ILE A 76 0.77 -37.98 -32.58
N GLY A 77 1.96 -38.55 -32.73
CA GLY A 77 2.47 -39.11 -33.98
C GLY A 77 3.51 -38.23 -34.68
N VAL A 78 3.97 -37.15 -34.05
CA VAL A 78 5.06 -36.30 -34.56
C VAL A 78 6.23 -36.35 -33.57
N SER A 79 7.45 -36.56 -34.09
CA SER A 79 8.66 -36.64 -33.29
C SER A 79 9.16 -35.27 -32.86
N LYS A 80 10.11 -35.26 -31.92
CA LYS A 80 10.80 -34.05 -31.43
C LYS A 80 11.63 -33.30 -32.49
N ASN A 81 11.80 -33.88 -33.68
CA ASN A 81 12.52 -33.26 -34.80
C ASN A 81 11.55 -32.87 -35.94
N GLY A 82 10.23 -32.89 -35.70
CA GLY A 82 9.23 -32.58 -36.72
C GLY A 82 8.91 -33.71 -37.69
N GLU A 83 9.51 -34.88 -37.50
CA GLU A 83 9.24 -36.04 -38.36
C GLU A 83 7.87 -36.63 -38.05
N VAL A 84 7.03 -36.79 -39.08
CA VAL A 84 5.69 -37.36 -38.96
C VAL A 84 5.80 -38.90 -39.00
N ILE A 85 5.77 -39.51 -37.82
CA ILE A 85 5.81 -40.97 -37.64
C ILE A 85 4.42 -41.57 -37.85
N GLY A 86 3.40 -40.82 -37.45
CA GLY A 86 1.99 -41.21 -37.53
C GLY A 86 1.55 -42.18 -36.43
N VAL A 87 0.27 -42.52 -36.45
CA VAL A 87 -0.40 -43.51 -35.60
C VAL A 87 -0.96 -44.67 -36.43
N ASP A 88 -0.63 -44.76 -37.73
CA ASP A 88 -1.16 -45.75 -38.67
C ASP A 88 -0.85 -47.20 -38.27
N HIS A 89 0.26 -47.42 -37.56
CA HIS A 89 0.71 -48.72 -37.06
C HIS A 89 -0.09 -49.21 -35.83
N LEU A 90 -0.97 -48.35 -35.27
CA LEU A 90 -1.84 -48.70 -34.15
C LEU A 90 -3.16 -49.28 -34.65
N THR A 91 -3.74 -50.21 -33.90
CA THR A 91 -5.10 -50.70 -34.19
C THR A 91 -6.15 -49.64 -33.88
N ASP A 92 -7.35 -49.75 -34.44
CA ASP A 92 -8.45 -48.81 -34.18
C ASP A 92 -8.81 -48.71 -32.69
N ASP A 93 -8.76 -49.83 -31.97
CA ASP A 93 -8.96 -49.87 -30.51
C ASP A 93 -7.87 -49.08 -29.77
N GLN A 94 -6.62 -49.17 -30.22
CA GLN A 94 -5.50 -48.42 -29.63
C GLN A 94 -5.62 -46.92 -29.92
N LYS A 95 -5.99 -46.54 -31.16
CA LYS A 95 -6.25 -45.14 -31.53
C LYS A 95 -7.40 -44.56 -30.72
N THR A 96 -8.50 -45.31 -30.59
CA THR A 96 -9.64 -44.94 -29.75
C THR A 96 -9.23 -44.77 -28.29
N SER A 97 -8.39 -45.68 -27.78
CA SER A 97 -7.86 -45.60 -26.41
C SER A 97 -6.97 -44.37 -26.16
N LEU A 98 -6.23 -43.89 -27.16
CA LEU A 98 -5.45 -42.64 -27.06
C LEU A 98 -6.34 -41.40 -26.96
N LEU A 99 -7.53 -41.46 -27.54
CA LEU A 99 -8.53 -40.38 -27.51
C LEU A 99 -9.61 -40.60 -26.43
N ASP A 100 -9.48 -41.65 -25.61
CA ASP A 100 -10.33 -41.91 -24.46
C ASP A 100 -9.80 -41.14 -23.23
N PHE A 101 -10.50 -40.05 -22.92
CA PHE A 101 -10.18 -39.15 -21.80
C PHE A 101 -11.06 -39.42 -20.56
N SER A 102 -11.75 -40.56 -20.50
CA SER A 102 -12.68 -40.89 -19.40
C SER A 102 -12.04 -41.01 -18.02
N ASN A 103 -10.72 -41.05 -17.93
CA ASN A 103 -9.99 -41.01 -16.66
C ASN A 103 -9.69 -39.58 -16.19
N LEU A 104 -9.97 -38.55 -17.00
CA LEU A 104 -9.87 -37.15 -16.62
C LEU A 104 -11.23 -36.62 -16.16
N ARG A 105 -11.21 -35.74 -15.16
CA ARG A 105 -12.37 -35.03 -14.62
C ARG A 105 -12.10 -33.54 -14.72
N GLY A 106 -13.16 -32.73 -14.85
CA GLY A 106 -13.06 -31.27 -14.87
C GLY A 106 -12.38 -30.67 -16.11
N ALA A 107 -12.25 -31.44 -17.19
CA ALA A 107 -11.88 -30.93 -18.51
C ALA A 107 -12.71 -31.63 -19.60
N HIS A 108 -12.85 -30.96 -20.73
CA HIS A 108 -13.57 -31.45 -21.92
C HIS A 108 -12.67 -31.40 -23.16
N PRO A 109 -11.58 -32.20 -23.20
CA PRO A 109 -10.69 -32.26 -24.36
C PRO A 109 -11.40 -32.77 -25.62
N GLN A 110 -11.05 -32.22 -26.78
CA GLN A 110 -11.59 -32.58 -28.08
C GLN A 110 -10.48 -33.21 -28.93
N GLY A 111 -10.54 -34.53 -29.07
CA GLY A 111 -9.59 -35.32 -29.87
C GLY A 111 -10.14 -35.66 -31.25
N LYS A 112 -9.29 -35.60 -32.29
CA LYS A 112 -9.59 -36.13 -33.62
C LYS A 112 -8.36 -36.77 -34.25
N LEU A 113 -8.57 -37.69 -35.17
CA LEU A 113 -7.54 -38.15 -36.11
C LEU A 113 -7.51 -37.20 -37.31
N HIS A 114 -6.32 -36.94 -37.84
CA HIS A 114 -6.11 -36.10 -39.02
C HIS A 114 -5.02 -36.71 -39.89
N THR A 115 -5.21 -36.70 -41.21
CA THR A 115 -4.26 -37.28 -42.16
C THR A 115 -3.37 -36.17 -42.72
N LEU A 116 -2.06 -36.28 -42.56
CA LEU A 116 -1.07 -35.37 -43.14
C LEU A 116 -0.37 -35.99 -44.35
N GLN A 117 0.00 -35.14 -45.31
CA GLN A 117 0.83 -35.50 -46.46
C GLN A 117 2.31 -35.48 -46.08
N VAL A 118 3.04 -36.57 -46.32
CA VAL A 118 4.48 -36.69 -46.00
C VAL A 118 5.22 -37.18 -47.25
N GLY A 119 5.71 -36.22 -48.04
CA GLY A 119 6.29 -36.53 -49.35
C GLY A 119 5.23 -37.06 -50.31
N SER A 120 5.35 -38.31 -50.75
CA SER A 120 4.35 -39.00 -51.59
C SER A 120 3.37 -39.88 -50.82
N ASP A 121 3.58 -40.06 -49.52
CA ASP A 121 2.74 -40.90 -48.65
C ASP A 121 1.87 -40.06 -47.73
N THR A 122 0.91 -40.70 -47.07
CA THR A 122 0.07 -40.09 -46.02
C THR A 122 0.27 -40.77 -44.69
N ARG A 123 0.23 -39.99 -43.60
CA ARG A 123 0.30 -40.49 -42.23
C ARG A 123 -0.85 -39.92 -41.41
N GLU A 124 -1.51 -40.76 -40.63
CA GLU A 124 -2.53 -40.30 -39.68
C GLU A 124 -1.87 -39.86 -38.38
N ILE A 125 -2.31 -38.74 -37.81
CA ILE A 125 -1.89 -38.23 -36.49
C ILE A 125 -3.13 -38.01 -35.61
N ALA A 126 -2.94 -38.01 -34.29
CA ALA A 126 -3.99 -37.62 -33.34
C ALA A 126 -3.74 -36.19 -32.86
N ILE A 127 -4.78 -35.35 -32.89
CA ILE A 127 -4.74 -33.97 -32.43
C ILE A 127 -5.78 -33.78 -31.33
N VAL A 128 -5.35 -33.30 -30.17
CA VAL A 128 -6.20 -33.07 -29.01
C VAL A 128 -6.17 -31.60 -28.62
N LYS A 129 -7.30 -30.91 -28.78
CA LYS A 129 -7.50 -29.55 -28.30
C LYS A 129 -8.01 -29.58 -26.86
N VAL A 130 -7.41 -28.75 -26.01
CA VAL A 130 -7.79 -28.61 -24.61
C VAL A 130 -8.04 -27.13 -24.32
N GLU A 131 -9.27 -26.82 -23.90
CA GLU A 131 -9.64 -25.49 -23.45
C GLU A 131 -9.59 -25.42 -21.91
N THR A 132 -9.47 -24.21 -21.37
CA THR A 132 -9.47 -23.98 -19.91
C THR A 132 -10.85 -23.57 -19.43
N ASP A 133 -11.21 -23.95 -18.21
CA ASP A 133 -12.44 -23.54 -17.53
C ASP A 133 -12.08 -22.81 -16.22
N ASP A 134 -12.72 -21.69 -15.96
CA ASP A 134 -12.48 -20.85 -14.78
C ASP A 134 -13.17 -21.35 -13.50
N ARG A 135 -14.04 -22.36 -13.59
CA ARG A 135 -14.87 -22.87 -12.49
C ARG A 135 -14.58 -24.30 -12.08
N THR A 136 -13.60 -24.93 -12.73
CA THR A 136 -13.15 -26.28 -12.40
C THR A 136 -11.64 -26.39 -12.59
N TYR A 137 -11.09 -27.51 -12.17
CA TYR A 137 -9.72 -27.91 -12.49
C TYR A 137 -9.75 -29.32 -13.05
N CYS A 138 -8.75 -29.68 -13.84
CA CYS A 138 -8.59 -31.00 -14.39
C CYS A 138 -7.75 -31.89 -13.46
N TRP A 139 -8.27 -33.06 -13.09
CA TRP A 139 -7.51 -34.09 -12.38
C TRP A 139 -7.76 -35.47 -12.96
N ARG A 140 -6.88 -36.40 -12.61
CA ARG A 140 -6.98 -37.79 -13.00
C ARG A 140 -7.72 -38.58 -11.92
N ALA A 141 -8.78 -39.28 -12.31
CA ALA A 141 -9.70 -39.94 -11.39
C ALA A 141 -9.09 -41.12 -10.62
N LYS A 142 -8.08 -41.81 -11.19
CA LYS A 142 -7.48 -42.99 -10.55
C LYS A 142 -6.68 -42.67 -9.28
N ASP A 143 -6.15 -41.46 -9.16
CA ASP A 143 -5.20 -41.07 -8.11
C ASP A 143 -5.31 -39.60 -7.66
N ASP A 144 -6.37 -38.90 -8.09
CA ASP A 144 -6.63 -37.48 -7.84
C ASP A 144 -5.49 -36.52 -8.17
N ALA A 145 -4.55 -36.96 -9.02
CA ALA A 145 -3.41 -36.17 -9.40
C ALA A 145 -3.80 -35.10 -10.45
N ALA A 146 -3.26 -33.89 -10.27
CA ALA A 146 -3.45 -32.77 -11.18
C ALA A 146 -2.10 -32.19 -11.60
N TRP A 147 -2.01 -31.71 -12.83
CA TRP A 147 -0.82 -31.07 -13.37
C TRP A 147 -1.14 -29.69 -13.93
N GLN A 148 -0.14 -28.83 -14.03
CA GLN A 148 -0.25 -27.51 -14.67
C GLN A 148 0.91 -27.29 -15.62
N ARG A 149 0.63 -26.76 -16.81
CA ARG A 149 1.62 -26.36 -17.80
C ARG A 149 2.27 -25.02 -17.39
N ARG A 150 3.61 -24.98 -17.39
CA ARG A 150 4.45 -23.81 -17.12
C ARG A 150 5.55 -23.76 -18.18
N GLY A 151 5.41 -22.90 -19.18
CA GLY A 151 6.23 -22.94 -20.39
C GLY A 151 6.13 -24.31 -21.08
N THR A 152 7.27 -24.98 -21.29
CA THR A 152 7.33 -26.32 -21.91
C THR A 152 7.13 -27.46 -20.91
N GLN A 153 7.10 -27.18 -19.60
CA GLN A 153 7.04 -28.23 -18.58
C GLN A 153 5.62 -28.43 -18.05
N THR A 154 5.27 -29.70 -17.81
CA THR A 154 4.02 -30.08 -17.14
C THR A 154 4.34 -30.57 -15.73
N VAL A 155 4.05 -29.73 -14.73
CA VAL A 155 4.41 -29.96 -13.33
C VAL A 155 3.21 -30.50 -12.55
N GLN A 156 3.42 -31.52 -11.72
CA GLN A 156 2.38 -32.05 -10.84
C GLN A 156 2.13 -31.09 -9.68
N LEU A 157 0.89 -30.70 -9.46
CA LEU A 157 0.52 -29.83 -8.34
C LEU A 157 0.29 -30.66 -7.08
N LYS A 158 0.86 -30.21 -5.95
CA LYS A 158 0.72 -30.85 -4.64
C LYS A 158 0.55 -29.80 -3.54
N GLY A 159 -0.05 -30.21 -2.42
CA GLY A 159 -0.17 -29.38 -1.22
C GLY A 159 -0.78 -27.99 -1.51
N LEU A 160 -0.06 -26.94 -1.10
CA LEU A 160 -0.51 -25.55 -1.22
C LEU A 160 -0.81 -25.11 -2.66
N GLU A 161 -0.02 -25.57 -3.65
CA GLU A 161 -0.23 -25.16 -5.05
C GLU A 161 -1.55 -25.70 -5.61
N LEU A 162 -1.93 -26.94 -5.24
CA LEU A 162 -3.20 -27.54 -5.66
C LEU A 162 -4.38 -26.84 -4.98
N GLU A 163 -4.29 -26.57 -3.69
CA GLU A 163 -5.33 -25.84 -2.95
C GLU A 163 -5.49 -24.40 -3.45
N GLN A 164 -4.39 -23.76 -3.83
CA GLN A 164 -4.41 -22.45 -4.48
C GLN A 164 -5.09 -22.52 -5.85
N LEU A 165 -4.78 -23.52 -6.69
CA LEU A 165 -5.49 -23.70 -7.97
C LEU A 165 -7.00 -23.87 -7.75
N LYS A 166 -7.43 -24.66 -6.77
CA LYS A 166 -8.87 -24.86 -6.47
C LYS A 166 -9.55 -23.55 -6.06
N ARG A 167 -8.90 -22.73 -5.24
CA ARG A 167 -9.42 -21.39 -4.88
C ARG A 167 -9.42 -20.45 -6.07
N ASP A 168 -8.34 -20.44 -6.85
CA ASP A 168 -8.19 -19.58 -8.01
C ASP A 168 -9.24 -19.89 -9.10
N ARG A 169 -9.59 -21.17 -9.27
CA ARG A 169 -10.68 -21.67 -10.14
C ARG A 169 -12.06 -21.66 -9.49
N LYS A 170 -12.21 -21.02 -8.32
CA LYS A 170 -13.48 -20.90 -7.59
C LYS A 170 -14.20 -22.23 -7.31
N VAL A 171 -13.48 -23.35 -7.37
CA VAL A 171 -13.97 -24.67 -6.93
C VAL A 171 -14.19 -24.66 -5.43
N VAL A 172 -13.36 -23.87 -4.73
CA VAL A 172 -13.53 -23.52 -3.33
C VAL A 172 -13.79 -22.02 -3.23
N GLU A 173 -15.02 -21.64 -2.84
CA GLU A 173 -15.39 -20.25 -2.58
C GLU A 173 -14.95 -19.86 -1.15
N PHE A 174 -13.65 -19.57 -0.96
CA PHE A 174 -13.07 -19.24 0.35
C PHE A 174 -13.89 -18.20 1.11
N GLU A 175 -14.33 -17.13 0.44
CA GLU A 175 -15.11 -16.05 1.04
C GLU A 175 -16.40 -16.49 1.72
N ARG A 176 -17.01 -17.61 1.29
CA ARG A 176 -18.29 -18.12 1.80
C ARG A 176 -18.15 -19.24 2.81
N MET A 177 -16.94 -19.79 2.97
CA MET A 177 -16.68 -20.83 3.95
C MET A 177 -16.97 -20.29 5.36
N ARG A 178 -17.36 -21.21 6.25
CA ARG A 178 -17.56 -20.92 7.67
C ARG A 178 -16.22 -20.49 8.29
N ALA A 179 -16.23 -19.33 8.94
CA ALA A 179 -15.09 -18.77 9.65
C ALA A 179 -15.13 -19.14 11.15
N ASP A 180 -16.23 -18.74 11.81
CA ASP A 180 -16.45 -18.90 13.24
C ASP A 180 -17.96 -18.81 13.53
N ASP A 181 -18.37 -19.14 14.75
CA ASP A 181 -19.74 -18.88 15.21
C ASP A 181 -20.01 -17.37 15.26
N PHE A 182 -21.24 -16.96 14.94
CA PHE A 182 -21.62 -15.56 14.97
C PHE A 182 -21.95 -15.09 16.39
N ASP A 183 -21.24 -14.04 16.84
CA ASP A 183 -21.61 -13.22 17.99
C ASP A 183 -21.87 -11.77 17.52
N GLU A 184 -22.98 -11.18 17.96
CA GLU A 184 -23.32 -9.79 17.67
C GLU A 184 -22.32 -8.81 18.33
N GLY A 185 -21.70 -9.21 19.44
CA GLY A 185 -20.65 -8.43 20.11
C GLY A 185 -19.35 -8.31 19.30
N ASP A 186 -19.11 -9.22 18.36
CA ASP A 186 -17.92 -9.18 17.51
C ASP A 186 -18.04 -8.12 16.39
N ILE A 187 -19.22 -7.55 16.14
CA ILE A 187 -19.47 -6.59 15.05
C ILE A 187 -18.72 -5.28 15.29
N ASP A 188 -17.99 -4.82 14.28
CA ASP A 188 -17.52 -3.44 14.20
C ASP A 188 -18.68 -2.51 13.81
N VAL A 189 -19.22 -1.81 14.81
CA VAL A 189 -20.38 -0.92 14.66
C VAL A 189 -20.10 0.24 13.68
N ALA A 190 -18.86 0.73 13.61
CA ALA A 190 -18.51 1.84 12.73
C ALA A 190 -18.51 1.38 11.26
N VAL A 191 -17.90 0.22 10.99
CA VAL A 191 -17.88 -0.39 9.66
C VAL A 191 -19.29 -0.75 9.21
N LEU A 192 -20.09 -1.41 10.06
CA LEU A 192 -21.45 -1.79 9.70
C LEU A 192 -22.32 -0.56 9.43
N ARG A 193 -22.22 0.49 10.26
CA ARG A 193 -22.98 1.74 10.05
C ARG A 193 -22.65 2.39 8.70
N GLU A 194 -21.38 2.43 8.35
CA GLU A 194 -20.92 3.00 7.09
C GLU A 194 -21.41 2.17 5.90
N PHE A 195 -21.34 0.84 5.99
CA PHE A 195 -21.85 -0.08 4.98
C PHE A 195 -23.37 0.03 4.78
N THR A 196 -24.14 0.10 5.88
CA THR A 196 -25.59 0.32 5.86
C THR A 196 -25.93 1.63 5.14
N LYS A 197 -25.16 2.69 5.40
CA LYS A 197 -25.34 4.00 4.76
C LYS A 197 -24.99 3.96 3.28
N SER A 198 -23.89 3.31 2.88
CA SER A 198 -23.47 3.26 1.47
C SER A 198 -24.45 2.48 0.60
N LYS A 199 -24.98 1.37 1.11
CA LYS A 199 -26.00 0.53 0.46
C LYS A 199 -27.43 1.07 0.55
N GLN A 200 -27.63 2.26 1.13
CA GLN A 200 -28.93 2.92 1.26
C GLN A 200 -30.01 2.07 1.96
N TYR A 201 -29.60 1.23 2.91
CA TYR A 201 -30.57 0.57 3.78
C TYR A 201 -31.33 1.61 4.61
N GLY A 202 -32.59 1.31 4.94
CA GLY A 202 -33.40 2.15 5.82
C GLY A 202 -32.72 2.34 7.18
N ARG A 203 -32.96 3.49 7.84
CA ARG A 203 -32.35 3.79 9.15
C ARG A 203 -32.69 2.76 10.24
N ASP A 204 -33.82 2.07 10.09
CA ASP A 204 -34.31 1.06 11.03
C ASP A 204 -33.88 -0.37 10.64
N ALA A 205 -33.01 -0.53 9.64
CA ALA A 205 -32.50 -1.83 9.23
C ALA A 205 -31.72 -2.48 10.40
N LYS A 206 -32.11 -3.72 10.74
CA LYS A 206 -31.45 -4.45 11.82
C LYS A 206 -30.05 -4.89 11.34
N PRO A 207 -29.01 -4.79 12.19
CA PRO A 207 -27.64 -5.21 11.87
C PRO A 207 -27.56 -6.57 11.19
N ILE A 208 -28.33 -7.52 11.72
CA ILE A 208 -28.34 -8.87 11.21
C ILE A 208 -28.91 -9.02 9.81
N ASP A 209 -29.96 -8.28 9.48
CA ASP A 209 -30.58 -8.35 8.16
C ASP A 209 -29.61 -7.77 7.13
N VAL A 210 -28.93 -6.66 7.44
CA VAL A 210 -27.88 -6.08 6.61
C VAL A 210 -26.75 -7.09 6.36
N LEU A 211 -26.25 -7.75 7.41
CA LEU A 211 -25.16 -8.72 7.31
C LEU A 211 -25.57 -9.98 6.51
N ARG A 212 -26.80 -10.47 6.70
CA ARG A 212 -27.32 -11.62 5.93
C ARG A 212 -27.50 -11.25 4.46
N ASP A 213 -28.08 -10.10 4.17
CA ASP A 213 -28.35 -9.64 2.81
C ASP A 213 -27.04 -9.33 2.06
N ALA A 214 -26.01 -8.85 2.77
CA ALA A 214 -24.66 -8.74 2.25
C ALA A 214 -23.99 -10.10 1.98
N GLY A 215 -24.51 -11.20 2.56
CA GLY A 215 -23.91 -12.52 2.52
C GLY A 215 -22.76 -12.71 3.51
N ALA A 216 -22.61 -11.84 4.51
CA ALA A 216 -21.59 -11.96 5.55
C ALA A 216 -21.85 -13.12 6.52
N LEU A 217 -23.10 -13.60 6.58
CA LEU A 217 -23.54 -14.67 7.48
C LEU A 217 -24.10 -15.87 6.72
N ASN A 218 -23.82 -17.05 7.25
CA ASN A 218 -24.46 -18.32 6.90
C ASN A 218 -25.32 -18.83 8.06
N GLY A 219 -26.02 -19.94 7.84
CA GLY A 219 -26.76 -20.65 8.88
C GLY A 219 -28.19 -20.15 9.10
N LYS A 220 -28.91 -20.83 10.00
CA LYS A 220 -30.30 -20.49 10.38
C LYS A 220 -30.29 -19.54 11.57
N ALA A 221 -31.43 -18.92 11.88
CA ALA A 221 -31.53 -17.92 12.95
C ALA A 221 -31.02 -18.39 14.33
N GLN A 222 -31.09 -19.69 14.64
CA GLN A 222 -30.65 -20.26 15.91
C GLN A 222 -29.15 -20.60 15.98
N HIS A 223 -28.50 -20.77 14.81
CA HIS A 223 -27.07 -21.07 14.69
C HIS A 223 -26.56 -20.35 13.45
N ARG A 224 -26.15 -19.09 13.67
CA ARG A 224 -25.56 -18.24 12.64
C ARG A 224 -24.06 -18.36 12.70
N GLU A 225 -23.45 -18.23 11.54
CA GLU A 225 -22.01 -18.38 11.39
C GLU A 225 -21.48 -17.24 10.54
N TRP A 226 -20.30 -16.75 10.89
CA TRP A 226 -19.57 -15.84 10.01
C TRP A 226 -19.11 -16.60 8.78
N THR A 227 -19.29 -15.98 7.61
CA THR A 227 -18.49 -16.33 6.43
C THR A 227 -17.07 -15.77 6.59
N ASN A 228 -16.07 -16.34 5.93
CA ASN A 228 -14.70 -15.79 5.95
C ASN A 228 -14.67 -14.31 5.54
N ALA A 229 -15.38 -13.94 4.46
CA ALA A 229 -15.47 -12.54 4.06
C ALA A 229 -16.14 -11.70 5.15
N GLY A 230 -17.28 -12.16 5.69
CA GLY A 230 -18.00 -11.48 6.75
C GLY A 230 -17.13 -11.23 7.99
N ALA A 231 -16.40 -12.25 8.44
CA ALA A 231 -15.45 -12.16 9.53
C ALA A 231 -14.35 -11.11 9.25
N LEU A 232 -13.68 -11.18 8.09
CA LEU A 232 -12.61 -10.25 7.73
C LEU A 232 -13.08 -8.79 7.64
N PHE A 233 -14.30 -8.57 7.18
CA PHE A 233 -14.79 -7.24 6.86
C PHE A 233 -15.58 -6.57 7.99
N PHE A 234 -16.42 -7.32 8.72
CA PHE A 234 -17.37 -6.75 9.68
C PHE A 234 -17.03 -7.03 11.14
N THR A 235 -16.05 -7.89 11.44
CA THR A 235 -15.65 -8.10 12.84
C THR A 235 -14.67 -7.03 13.31
N SER A 236 -14.80 -6.62 14.57
CA SER A 236 -13.90 -5.66 15.21
C SER A 236 -12.48 -6.22 15.42
N ASN A 237 -12.36 -7.55 15.58
CA ASN A 237 -11.09 -8.24 15.74
C ASN A 237 -10.99 -9.53 14.89
N PRO A 238 -10.79 -9.40 13.56
CA PRO A 238 -10.64 -10.55 12.68
C PRO A 238 -9.39 -11.37 12.98
N ARG A 239 -8.39 -10.82 13.70
CA ARG A 239 -7.16 -11.55 14.07
C ARG A 239 -7.40 -12.71 15.04
N ARG A 240 -8.53 -12.72 15.76
CA ARG A 240 -8.94 -13.88 16.58
C ARG A 240 -9.15 -15.13 15.71
N ILE A 241 -9.68 -14.93 14.49
CA ILE A 241 -10.01 -16.00 13.55
C ILE A 241 -8.87 -16.19 12.54
N PHE A 242 -8.30 -15.09 12.04
CA PHE A 242 -7.22 -15.07 11.06
C PHE A 242 -6.02 -14.30 11.63
N ALA A 243 -5.16 -14.99 12.39
CA ALA A 243 -4.01 -14.36 13.08
C ALA A 243 -3.09 -13.55 12.15
N HIS A 244 -3.06 -13.92 10.87
CA HIS A 244 -2.30 -13.32 9.78
C HIS A 244 -3.02 -12.18 9.04
N ALA A 245 -4.29 -11.86 9.33
CA ALA A 245 -5.07 -10.86 8.58
C ALA A 245 -4.80 -9.42 9.01
N TYR A 246 -3.56 -8.96 8.80
CA TYR A 246 -3.13 -7.59 9.07
C TYR A 246 -2.06 -7.15 8.06
N VAL A 247 -1.82 -5.84 8.01
CA VAL A 247 -0.71 -5.25 7.24
C VAL A 247 0.41 -4.86 8.20
N ARG A 248 1.62 -5.30 7.91
CA ARG A 248 2.83 -4.92 8.65
C ARG A 248 3.65 -3.93 7.83
N LEU A 249 3.86 -2.74 8.36
CA LEU A 249 4.69 -1.71 7.76
C LEU A 249 6.07 -1.68 8.42
N LEU A 250 7.12 -1.84 7.62
CA LEU A 250 8.51 -1.90 8.04
C LEU A 250 9.31 -0.82 7.33
N ARG A 251 10.32 -0.28 8.00
CA ARG A 251 11.34 0.56 7.39
C ARG A 251 12.73 -0.02 7.62
N PHE A 252 13.52 -0.08 6.56
CA PHE A 252 14.92 -0.47 6.58
C PHE A 252 15.75 0.69 6.05
N ASP A 253 16.81 1.07 6.78
CA ASP A 253 17.78 2.06 6.32
C ASP A 253 18.91 1.36 5.57
N CYS A 254 18.54 0.79 4.42
CA CYS A 254 19.43 0.20 3.43
C CYS A 254 18.76 0.25 2.05
N ARG A 255 19.50 -0.05 0.99
CA ARG A 255 18.92 -0.16 -0.36
C ARG A 255 18.22 -1.49 -0.55
N TYR A 256 17.27 -1.52 -1.47
CA TYR A 256 16.55 -2.75 -1.80
C TYR A 256 17.47 -3.84 -2.39
N GLU A 257 18.53 -3.45 -3.10
CA GLU A 257 19.54 -4.39 -3.63
C GLU A 257 20.30 -5.14 -2.53
N ASP A 258 20.35 -4.58 -1.32
CA ASP A 258 21.01 -5.16 -0.15
C ASP A 258 20.00 -5.91 0.74
N GLU A 259 18.82 -6.31 0.22
CA GLU A 259 17.75 -6.90 1.04
C GLU A 259 18.15 -8.19 1.78
N ASP A 260 19.08 -8.96 1.22
CA ASP A 260 19.56 -10.22 1.80
C ASP A 260 20.43 -10.00 3.05
N GLU A 261 21.10 -8.85 3.16
CA GLU A 261 21.97 -8.47 4.29
C GLU A 261 21.36 -7.33 5.12
N ARG A 262 20.05 -7.05 4.94
CA ARG A 262 19.39 -5.90 5.55
C ARG A 262 19.46 -5.94 7.10
N PRO A 263 19.64 -4.77 7.75
CA PRO A 263 19.62 -4.67 9.20
C PRO A 263 18.21 -4.90 9.77
N THR A 264 18.11 -4.92 11.10
CA THR A 264 16.81 -4.89 11.79
C THR A 264 16.00 -3.67 11.35
N PRO A 265 14.65 -3.78 11.21
CA PRO A 265 13.82 -2.64 10.85
C PRO A 265 14.02 -1.47 11.83
N THR A 266 14.20 -0.26 11.31
CA THR A 266 14.28 0.97 12.11
C THR A 266 12.90 1.50 12.51
N PHE A 267 11.86 1.01 11.84
CA PHE A 267 10.47 1.22 12.22
C PHE A 267 9.64 -0.03 11.92
N GLU A 268 8.72 -0.37 12.81
CA GLU A 268 7.72 -1.42 12.63
C GLU A 268 6.37 -0.96 13.18
N ARG A 269 5.31 -1.16 12.40
CA ARG A 269 3.93 -0.92 12.84
C ARG A 269 2.96 -1.88 12.16
N ASP A 270 2.12 -2.52 12.96
CA ASP A 270 1.00 -3.34 12.48
C ASP A 270 -0.28 -2.50 12.35
N PHE A 271 -1.05 -2.79 11.30
CA PHE A 271 -2.37 -2.23 11.05
C PHE A 271 -3.39 -3.37 11.00
N ASP A 272 -4.26 -3.42 12.00
CA ASP A 272 -5.23 -4.49 12.21
C ASP A 272 -6.66 -3.99 12.46
N GLY A 273 -7.55 -4.96 12.71
CA GLY A 273 -9.00 -4.76 12.73
C GLY A 273 -9.62 -5.13 11.38
N PRO A 274 -10.91 -4.78 11.15
CA PRO A 274 -11.57 -5.05 9.89
C PRO A 274 -10.85 -4.38 8.71
N LEU A 275 -10.94 -4.97 7.51
CA LEU A 275 -10.13 -4.53 6.35
C LEU A 275 -10.24 -3.03 6.05
N THR A 276 -11.43 -2.45 6.24
CA THR A 276 -11.67 -1.02 6.00
C THR A 276 -11.03 -0.13 7.06
N LYS A 277 -10.88 -0.61 8.30
CA LYS A 277 -10.11 0.07 9.32
C LYS A 277 -8.62 0.05 8.97
N GLN A 278 -8.09 -1.10 8.53
CA GLN A 278 -6.70 -1.21 8.09
C GLN A 278 -6.37 -0.19 7.00
N VAL A 279 -7.20 -0.09 5.95
CA VAL A 279 -7.03 0.91 4.88
C VAL A 279 -7.08 2.34 5.42
N ARG A 280 -8.04 2.68 6.29
CA ARG A 280 -8.18 4.03 6.86
C ARG A 280 -7.00 4.42 7.73
N ASP A 281 -6.58 3.52 8.61
CA ASP A 281 -5.47 3.76 9.53
C ASP A 281 -4.16 3.92 8.76
N LEU A 282 -3.97 3.13 7.69
CA LEU A 282 -2.83 3.27 6.77
C LEU A 282 -2.84 4.61 6.04
N ARG A 283 -3.97 5.00 5.43
CA ARG A 283 -4.11 6.30 4.74
C ARG A 283 -3.81 7.48 5.66
N THR A 284 -4.38 7.45 6.88
CA THR A 284 -4.16 8.46 7.90
C THR A 284 -2.69 8.49 8.31
N PHE A 285 -2.09 7.34 8.58
CA PHE A 285 -0.68 7.25 8.95
C PHE A 285 0.25 7.82 7.88
N VAL A 286 0.07 7.41 6.62
CA VAL A 286 0.89 7.89 5.50
C VAL A 286 0.76 9.40 5.31
N SER A 287 -0.44 9.96 5.53
CA SER A 287 -0.68 11.40 5.38
C SER A 287 -0.12 12.23 6.54
N ASP A 288 -0.22 11.74 7.79
CA ASP A 288 0.01 12.56 8.98
C ASP A 288 1.43 12.45 9.54
N THR A 289 2.17 11.38 9.23
CA THR A 289 3.44 11.08 9.93
C THR A 289 4.71 11.42 9.15
N GLY A 290 4.59 11.80 7.87
CA GLY A 290 5.77 12.05 7.03
C GLY A 290 6.63 10.81 6.82
N PHE A 291 6.04 9.60 6.92
CA PHE A 291 6.73 8.32 6.73
C PHE A 291 7.45 8.24 5.37
N PHE A 292 6.84 8.83 4.35
CA PHE A 292 7.47 9.11 3.06
C PHE A 292 7.93 10.57 3.04
N LYS A 293 9.15 10.81 2.54
CA LYS A 293 9.77 12.13 2.49
C LYS A 293 8.99 13.03 1.53
N SER A 294 9.13 14.34 1.71
CA SER A 294 8.74 15.34 0.69
C SER A 294 9.96 16.20 0.41
N PHE A 295 10.20 16.48 -0.87
CA PHE A 295 11.34 17.23 -1.37
C PHE A 295 10.88 18.59 -1.86
N GLU A 296 11.59 19.66 -1.48
CA GLU A 296 11.34 20.98 -2.05
C GLU A 296 12.10 21.12 -3.37
N VAL A 297 11.37 21.20 -4.47
CA VAL A 297 11.92 21.33 -5.82
C VAL A 297 11.58 22.70 -6.38
N ARG A 298 12.55 23.33 -7.04
CA ARG A 298 12.33 24.64 -7.66
C ARG A 298 11.41 24.50 -8.88
N ALA A 299 10.30 25.23 -8.90
CA ALA A 299 9.36 25.24 -10.01
C ALA A 299 9.93 25.99 -11.22
N ALA A 300 9.48 25.62 -12.43
CA ALA A 300 9.97 26.17 -13.69
C ALA A 300 9.64 27.67 -13.88
N ASP A 301 8.58 28.14 -13.22
CA ASP A 301 8.08 29.52 -13.18
C ASP A 301 8.63 30.35 -12.01
N GLY A 302 9.46 29.74 -11.14
CA GLY A 302 10.02 30.35 -9.94
C GLY A 302 9.18 30.04 -8.68
N GLY A 303 9.86 29.73 -7.58
CA GLY A 303 9.25 29.25 -6.33
C GLY A 303 9.72 27.83 -5.99
N PHE A 304 9.28 27.31 -4.84
CA PHE A 304 9.50 25.93 -4.42
C PHE A 304 8.16 25.20 -4.35
N VAL A 305 8.12 23.98 -4.89
CA VAL A 305 6.99 23.07 -4.83
C VAL A 305 7.44 21.83 -4.06
N SER A 306 6.59 21.37 -3.15
CA SER A 306 6.81 20.12 -2.43
C SER A 306 6.44 18.93 -3.32
N GLU A 307 7.43 18.14 -3.72
CA GLU A 307 7.27 16.88 -4.44
C GLU A 307 7.39 15.70 -3.46
N PRO A 308 6.38 14.83 -3.32
CA PRO A 308 6.46 13.69 -2.41
C PRO A 308 7.46 12.62 -2.90
N GLU A 309 7.95 11.78 -2.00
CA GLU A 309 8.87 10.67 -2.32
C GLU A 309 8.24 9.71 -3.33
N TYR A 310 6.97 9.38 -3.12
CA TYR A 310 6.11 8.66 -4.06
C TYR A 310 4.77 9.37 -4.18
N PRO A 311 4.07 9.27 -5.32
CA PRO A 311 2.69 9.74 -5.41
C PRO A 311 1.82 9.01 -4.38
N PHE A 312 1.02 9.74 -3.61
CA PHE A 312 0.14 9.14 -2.61
C PHE A 312 -0.81 8.09 -3.22
N ILE A 313 -1.29 8.34 -4.45
CA ILE A 313 -2.12 7.40 -5.20
C ILE A 313 -1.40 6.08 -5.45
N ALA A 314 -0.09 6.09 -5.71
CA ALA A 314 0.67 4.87 -5.97
C ALA A 314 0.81 4.02 -4.69
N ILE A 315 1.09 4.65 -3.55
CA ILE A 315 1.16 3.97 -2.25
C ILE A 315 -0.22 3.40 -1.88
N ASP A 316 -1.26 4.23 -1.99
CA ASP A 316 -2.63 3.85 -1.63
C ASP A 316 -3.11 2.67 -2.48
N GLU A 317 -2.95 2.75 -3.79
CA GLU A 317 -3.35 1.70 -4.72
C GLU A 317 -2.55 0.41 -4.51
N ALA A 318 -1.26 0.50 -4.17
CA ALA A 318 -0.43 -0.67 -3.88
C ALA A 318 -0.94 -1.44 -2.65
N ILE A 319 -1.23 -0.71 -1.56
CA ILE A 319 -1.68 -1.30 -0.30
C ILE A 319 -3.12 -1.81 -0.42
N VAL A 320 -4.01 -1.03 -1.01
CA VAL A 320 -5.42 -1.42 -1.21
C VAL A 320 -5.51 -2.65 -2.11
N ASN A 321 -4.73 -2.72 -3.19
CA ASN A 321 -4.69 -3.92 -4.03
C ASN A 321 -4.15 -5.14 -3.30
N ALA A 322 -3.12 -4.98 -2.46
CA ALA A 322 -2.64 -6.07 -1.62
C ALA A 322 -3.74 -6.60 -0.70
N ILE A 323 -4.49 -5.73 -0.01
CA ILE A 323 -5.61 -6.13 0.85
C ILE A 323 -6.71 -6.81 0.03
N ALA A 324 -7.13 -6.19 -1.06
CA ALA A 324 -8.21 -6.67 -1.92
C ALA A 324 -7.96 -8.04 -2.55
N HIS A 325 -6.73 -8.28 -3.04
CA HIS A 325 -6.39 -9.46 -3.84
C HIS A 325 -5.63 -10.56 -3.09
N ARG A 326 -5.36 -10.35 -1.81
CA ARG A 326 -4.71 -11.31 -0.94
C ARG A 326 -5.40 -12.67 -0.94
N ASP A 327 -4.63 -13.75 -1.00
CA ASP A 327 -5.11 -15.07 -0.63
C ASP A 327 -5.14 -15.19 0.91
N TYR A 328 -6.31 -14.95 1.50
CA TYR A 328 -6.52 -15.00 2.95
C TYR A 328 -6.38 -16.41 3.54
N ALA A 329 -6.29 -17.47 2.72
CA ALA A 329 -6.00 -18.82 3.19
C ALA A 329 -4.51 -19.01 3.54
N ILE A 330 -3.60 -18.19 2.97
CA ILE A 330 -2.17 -18.28 3.25
C ILE A 330 -1.87 -17.54 4.56
N GLN A 331 -1.25 -18.25 5.52
CA GLN A 331 -1.03 -17.78 6.89
C GLN A 331 0.14 -16.80 7.06
N LEU A 332 0.27 -15.81 6.16
CA LEU A 332 1.29 -14.76 6.21
C LEU A 332 0.64 -13.37 6.09
N PRO A 333 1.05 -12.35 6.85
CA PRO A 333 0.50 -11.00 6.69
C PRO A 333 0.92 -10.35 5.36
N ILE A 334 0.37 -9.18 5.05
CA ILE A 334 0.92 -8.33 4.00
C ILE A 334 2.12 -7.59 4.59
N PHE A 335 3.26 -7.63 3.93
CA PHE A 335 4.42 -6.83 4.32
C PHE A 335 4.54 -5.63 3.39
N CYS A 336 4.58 -4.44 3.98
CA CYS A 336 4.91 -3.19 3.29
C CYS A 336 6.28 -2.75 3.80
N GLU A 337 7.31 -2.83 2.98
CA GLU A 337 8.69 -2.59 3.35
C GLU A 337 9.20 -1.33 2.64
N LYS A 338 9.59 -0.32 3.41
CA LYS A 338 10.23 0.89 2.91
C LYS A 338 11.73 0.74 3.05
N TYR A 339 12.42 0.76 1.93
CA TYR A 339 13.87 0.87 1.82
C TYR A 339 14.23 2.33 1.56
N GLU A 340 15.53 2.63 1.44
CA GLU A 340 15.96 3.95 0.99
C GLU A 340 15.37 4.25 -0.40
N ASP A 341 15.60 3.37 -1.36
CA ASP A 341 15.35 3.57 -2.79
C ASP A 341 14.14 2.80 -3.34
N ALA A 342 13.35 2.14 -2.47
CA ALA A 342 12.19 1.38 -2.88
C ALA A 342 11.09 1.32 -1.81
N PHE A 343 9.85 1.16 -2.28
CA PHE A 343 8.73 0.71 -1.46
C PHE A 343 8.19 -0.60 -2.03
N VAL A 344 8.17 -1.63 -1.19
CA VAL A 344 7.88 -3.01 -1.57
C VAL A 344 6.63 -3.48 -0.85
N VAL A 345 5.62 -3.93 -1.59
CA VAL A 345 4.39 -4.51 -1.04
C VAL A 345 4.35 -5.99 -1.39
N LYS A 346 4.56 -6.85 -0.39
CA LYS A 346 4.53 -8.31 -0.50
C LYS A 346 3.15 -8.80 -0.04
N SER A 347 2.36 -9.32 -0.96
CA SER A 347 1.01 -9.81 -0.72
C SER A 347 0.95 -11.34 -0.90
N PRO A 348 0.35 -12.09 0.06
CA PRO A 348 0.15 -13.52 -0.10
C PRO A 348 -0.74 -13.88 -1.31
N GLY A 349 -0.31 -14.92 -2.02
CA GLY A 349 -0.98 -15.47 -3.20
C GLY A 349 -0.39 -14.92 -4.51
N LYS A 350 -0.42 -15.74 -5.56
CA LYS A 350 0.05 -15.37 -6.91
C LYS A 350 -0.94 -14.41 -7.59
N LEU A 351 -0.44 -13.51 -8.44
CA LEU A 351 -1.27 -12.65 -9.28
C LEU A 351 -2.11 -13.50 -10.24
N GLN A 352 -3.43 -13.26 -10.28
CA GLN A 352 -4.33 -13.95 -11.19
C GLN A 352 -4.49 -13.18 -12.49
N GLN A 353 -4.19 -13.79 -13.63
CA GLN A 353 -4.42 -13.26 -14.97
C GLN A 353 -5.00 -14.36 -15.89
N GLN A 354 -5.58 -13.97 -17.03
CA GLN A 354 -6.04 -14.92 -18.05
C GLN A 354 -4.88 -15.51 -18.87
N PHE A 355 -3.82 -14.73 -18.99
CA PHE A 355 -2.59 -15.11 -19.68
C PHE A 355 -1.48 -15.38 -18.66
N GLU A 356 -0.43 -16.05 -19.11
CA GLU A 356 0.76 -16.24 -18.31
C GLU A 356 1.53 -14.92 -18.20
N THR A 357 1.67 -14.42 -16.98
CA THR A 357 2.55 -13.29 -16.69
C THR A 357 3.98 -13.79 -16.47
N PRO A 358 5.00 -13.08 -16.99
CA PRO A 358 6.39 -13.34 -16.65
C PRO A 358 6.62 -13.35 -15.11
N PRO A 359 7.68 -14.01 -14.63
CA PRO A 359 8.07 -13.95 -13.22
C PRO A 359 8.30 -12.54 -12.72
N GLU A 360 8.77 -11.64 -13.59
CA GLU A 360 8.95 -10.22 -13.31
C GLU A 360 8.56 -9.39 -14.55
N PHE A 361 7.80 -8.32 -14.37
CA PHE A 361 7.43 -7.39 -15.45
C PHE A 361 7.05 -6.00 -14.93
N LYS A 362 7.09 -5.00 -15.80
CA LYS A 362 6.65 -3.62 -15.50
C LYS A 362 5.21 -3.36 -15.96
N LEU A 363 4.51 -2.46 -15.28
CA LEU A 363 3.17 -1.99 -15.70
C LEU A 363 3.15 -1.21 -17.03
N THR A 364 4.33 -0.86 -17.58
CA THR A 364 4.48 -0.33 -18.94
C THR A 364 4.50 -1.43 -20.02
N GLU A 365 4.84 -2.65 -19.64
CA GLU A 365 5.02 -3.79 -20.56
C GLU A 365 3.77 -4.67 -20.60
N VAL A 366 3.13 -4.87 -19.45
CA VAL A 366 1.97 -5.76 -19.32
C VAL A 366 0.77 -4.98 -18.79
N VAL A 367 -0.34 -5.06 -19.52
CA VAL A 367 -1.62 -4.50 -19.09
C VAL A 367 -2.37 -5.56 -18.29
N LEU A 368 -2.61 -5.29 -17.02
CA LEU A 368 -3.31 -6.21 -16.14
C LEU A 368 -4.82 -6.21 -16.39
N GLU A 369 -5.43 -7.40 -16.29
CA GLU A 369 -6.86 -7.59 -16.30
C GLU A 369 -7.44 -7.65 -14.89
N SER A 370 -8.70 -7.24 -14.79
CA SER A 370 -9.46 -7.25 -13.54
C SER A 370 -9.97 -8.66 -13.24
N ARG A 371 -9.11 -9.54 -12.69
CA ARG A 371 -9.54 -10.80 -12.07
C ARG A 371 -9.56 -10.69 -10.55
N LEU A 372 -10.75 -10.90 -10.00
CA LEU A 372 -11.04 -10.77 -8.58
C LEU A 372 -10.92 -12.14 -7.91
N ARG A 373 -9.91 -12.29 -7.04
CA ARG A 373 -9.80 -13.44 -6.12
C ARG A 373 -10.89 -13.39 -5.06
N ASN A 374 -11.11 -12.19 -4.49
CA ASN A 374 -12.09 -11.94 -3.43
C ASN A 374 -13.20 -11.01 -3.97
N PRO A 375 -14.13 -11.51 -4.81
CA PRO A 375 -15.16 -10.67 -5.40
C PRO A 375 -16.05 -9.98 -4.36
N ARG A 376 -16.42 -10.66 -3.26
CA ARG A 376 -17.29 -10.05 -2.23
C ARG A 376 -16.57 -8.95 -1.46
N LEU A 377 -15.36 -9.23 -0.98
CA LEU A 377 -14.55 -8.22 -0.29
C LEU A 377 -14.31 -7.02 -1.21
N MET A 378 -14.05 -7.24 -2.50
CA MET A 378 -13.88 -6.13 -3.45
C MET A 378 -15.14 -5.33 -3.70
N ASP A 379 -16.29 -5.99 -3.85
CA ASP A 379 -17.58 -5.30 -3.97
C ASP A 379 -17.84 -4.47 -2.71
N TRP A 380 -17.62 -5.02 -1.51
CA TRP A 380 -17.80 -4.27 -0.27
C TRP A 380 -16.80 -3.12 -0.14
N LEU A 381 -15.52 -3.30 -0.46
CA LEU A 381 -14.52 -2.22 -0.46
C LEU A 381 -14.89 -1.07 -1.43
N ARG A 382 -15.46 -1.39 -2.60
CA ARG A 382 -15.94 -0.37 -3.56
C ARG A 382 -17.09 0.47 -3.00
N GLU A 383 -17.90 -0.12 -2.14
CA GLU A 383 -19.07 0.52 -1.53
C GLU A 383 -18.68 1.41 -0.34
N MET A 384 -17.58 1.11 0.33
CA MET A 384 -17.07 1.93 1.43
C MET A 384 -16.53 3.25 0.91
N LYS A 385 -16.78 4.33 1.65
CA LYS A 385 -16.42 5.69 1.25
C LYS A 385 -15.61 6.34 2.35
N ASP A 386 -14.50 6.95 1.98
CA ASP A 386 -13.67 7.65 2.93
C ASP A 386 -14.34 8.93 3.45
N ALA A 387 -13.70 9.61 4.40
CA ALA A 387 -14.21 10.86 4.96
C ALA A 387 -14.43 11.96 3.91
N LYS A 388 -13.81 11.85 2.73
CA LYS A 388 -13.93 12.76 1.58
C LYS A 388 -14.97 12.26 0.56
N GLY A 389 -15.62 11.13 0.81
CA GLY A 389 -16.65 10.54 -0.05
C GLY A 389 -16.13 9.68 -1.20
N ALA A 390 -14.82 9.46 -1.30
CA ALA A 390 -14.21 8.64 -2.34
C ALA A 390 -14.26 7.15 -1.97
N ALA A 391 -14.55 6.30 -2.95
CA ALA A 391 -14.55 4.85 -2.77
C ALA A 391 -13.15 4.35 -2.37
N PHE A 392 -13.08 3.33 -1.51
CA PHE A 392 -11.77 2.79 -1.10
C PHE A 392 -11.06 2.10 -2.26
N VAL A 393 -11.84 1.46 -3.13
CA VAL A 393 -11.38 0.78 -4.35
C VAL A 393 -12.09 1.35 -5.57
N LYS A 394 -11.34 1.63 -6.63
CA LYS A 394 -11.87 1.87 -7.99
C LYS A 394 -11.70 0.65 -8.89
N ALA A 395 -12.10 0.72 -10.16
CA ALA A 395 -11.88 -0.38 -11.09
C ALA A 395 -10.37 -0.70 -11.21
N ILE A 396 -10.00 -1.99 -11.15
CA ILE A 396 -8.58 -2.44 -11.08
C ILE A 396 -7.73 -1.93 -12.25
N ARG A 397 -8.29 -1.93 -13.47
CA ARG A 397 -7.62 -1.39 -14.67
C ARG A 397 -7.40 0.12 -14.59
N GLU A 398 -8.26 0.84 -13.88
CA GLU A 398 -8.12 2.28 -13.66
C GLU A 398 -7.08 2.56 -12.56
N GLY A 399 -7.10 1.77 -11.49
CA GLY A 399 -6.19 1.92 -10.34
C GLY A 399 -4.73 1.70 -10.70
N THR A 400 -4.38 0.52 -11.24
CA THR A 400 -3.01 0.18 -11.67
C THR A 400 -2.48 1.09 -12.78
N ARG A 401 -3.35 1.52 -13.72
CA ARG A 401 -3.00 2.52 -14.73
C ARG A 401 -2.65 3.86 -14.10
N ARG A 402 -3.48 4.36 -13.16
CA ARG A 402 -3.20 5.62 -12.46
C ARG A 402 -1.93 5.54 -11.64
N MET A 403 -1.67 4.43 -10.94
CA MET A 403 -0.39 4.23 -10.24
C MET A 403 0.79 4.41 -11.19
N ARG A 404 0.76 3.78 -12.37
CA ARG A 404 1.81 3.93 -13.38
C ARG A 404 1.92 5.38 -13.88
N ASP A 405 0.81 6.00 -14.26
CA ASP A 405 0.80 7.34 -14.84
C ASP A 405 1.28 8.40 -13.84
N GLU A 406 0.90 8.28 -12.56
CA GLU A 406 1.34 9.18 -11.49
C GLU A 406 2.84 9.00 -11.17
N MET A 407 3.34 7.77 -11.19
CA MET A 407 4.78 7.49 -11.05
C MET A 407 5.55 8.13 -12.21
N GLU A 408 5.06 8.01 -13.44
CA GLU A 408 5.67 8.62 -14.63
C GLU A 408 5.65 10.15 -14.57
N GLN A 409 4.54 10.77 -14.15
CA GLN A 409 4.43 12.22 -13.97
C GLN A 409 5.45 12.77 -12.96
N LEU A 410 5.74 11.99 -11.91
CA LEU A 410 6.75 12.33 -10.93
C LEU A 410 8.19 11.99 -11.39
N GLY A 411 8.34 11.43 -12.60
CA GLY A 411 9.62 11.02 -13.19
C GLY A 411 10.25 9.79 -12.54
N LEU A 412 9.44 8.95 -11.89
CA LEU A 412 9.86 7.71 -11.24
C LEU A 412 9.81 6.50 -12.20
N PRO A 413 10.61 5.46 -11.96
CA PRO A 413 10.50 4.21 -12.68
C PRO A 413 9.10 3.59 -12.59
N ALA A 414 8.67 2.92 -13.66
CA ALA A 414 7.40 2.22 -13.67
C ALA A 414 7.34 1.14 -12.57
N PRO A 415 6.17 0.92 -11.93
CA PRO A 415 5.99 -0.15 -10.96
C PRO A 415 6.32 -1.53 -11.55
N VAL A 416 7.01 -2.36 -10.77
CA VAL A 416 7.43 -3.72 -11.14
C VAL A 416 6.64 -4.74 -10.32
N PHE A 417 6.06 -5.74 -10.99
CA PHE A 417 5.49 -6.91 -10.34
C PHE A 417 6.46 -8.08 -10.40
N ILE A 418 6.70 -8.73 -9.27
CA ILE A 418 7.45 -9.98 -9.15
C ILE A 418 6.50 -11.06 -8.63
N ASN A 419 6.24 -12.07 -9.46
CA ASN A 419 5.34 -13.17 -9.17
C ASN A 419 6.11 -14.39 -8.68
N ARG A 420 5.83 -14.80 -7.46
CA ARG A 420 6.28 -16.06 -6.87
C ARG A 420 5.10 -17.02 -6.73
N PRO A 421 5.33 -18.35 -6.54
CA PRO A 421 4.24 -19.32 -6.50
C PRO A 421 3.11 -19.01 -5.50
N ALA A 422 3.47 -18.48 -4.31
CA ALA A 422 2.53 -18.21 -3.21
C ALA A 422 2.55 -16.74 -2.75
N GLU A 423 3.15 -15.84 -3.53
CA GLU A 423 3.36 -14.44 -3.14
C GLU A 423 3.42 -13.56 -4.40
N THR A 424 2.82 -12.38 -4.32
CA THR A 424 2.93 -11.32 -5.33
C THR A 424 3.63 -10.14 -4.68
N ILE A 425 4.68 -9.65 -5.32
CA ILE A 425 5.44 -8.50 -4.84
C ILE A 425 5.26 -7.35 -5.83
N LEU A 426 4.87 -6.19 -5.31
CA LEU A 426 4.85 -4.94 -6.05
C LEU A 426 6.00 -4.05 -5.56
N LEU A 427 6.91 -3.73 -6.47
CA LEU A 427 8.09 -2.91 -6.22
C LEU A 427 7.92 -1.54 -6.88
N LEU A 428 7.90 -0.49 -6.06
CA LEU A 428 7.96 0.90 -6.47
C LEU A 428 9.38 1.41 -6.22
N ARG A 429 10.16 1.66 -7.28
CA ARG A 429 11.51 2.21 -7.14
C ARG A 429 11.50 3.73 -7.09
N ASN A 430 12.48 4.30 -6.40
CA ASN A 430 12.71 5.73 -6.30
C ASN A 430 14.19 6.05 -6.54
N ASP A 431 14.46 6.90 -7.52
CA ASP A 431 15.82 7.37 -7.82
C ASP A 431 16.19 8.54 -6.89
N ILE A 432 16.57 8.21 -5.65
CA ILE A 432 16.99 9.20 -4.66
C ILE A 432 18.18 10.01 -5.18
N LYS A 433 19.16 9.37 -5.84
CA LYS A 433 20.40 10.03 -6.27
C LYS A 433 20.13 11.16 -7.25
N ARG A 434 19.23 10.96 -8.22
CA ARG A 434 18.82 12.01 -9.16
C ARG A 434 18.07 13.15 -8.47
N ARG A 435 17.31 12.87 -7.41
CA ARG A 435 16.49 13.86 -6.70
C ARG A 435 17.28 14.66 -5.67
N THR A 436 18.22 14.05 -4.96
CA THR A 436 19.17 14.77 -4.09
C THR A 436 20.22 15.55 -4.89
N ALA A 437 20.47 15.17 -6.15
CA ALA A 437 21.37 15.89 -7.06
C ALA A 437 20.73 17.08 -7.79
N LYS A 438 19.40 17.27 -7.75
CA LYS A 438 18.78 18.53 -8.19
C LYS A 438 19.14 19.61 -7.15
N PRO A 439 20.00 20.58 -7.48
CA PRO A 439 20.57 21.45 -6.48
C PRO A 439 19.52 22.45 -5.99
N THR A 440 19.13 22.34 -4.72
CA THR A 440 18.80 23.52 -3.93
C THR A 440 20.03 24.42 -3.98
N GLY A 441 19.88 25.61 -4.57
CA GLY A 441 20.96 26.58 -4.78
C GLY A 441 21.46 27.25 -3.50
N LEU A 442 21.82 26.47 -2.50
CA LEU A 442 22.61 26.88 -1.35
C LEU A 442 23.79 25.93 -1.24
N ALA A 443 24.97 26.53 -1.31
CA ALA A 443 26.26 25.89 -1.46
C ALA A 443 26.45 24.67 -0.56
N ALA A 444 27.17 23.69 -1.11
CA ALA A 444 27.89 22.68 -0.37
C ALA A 444 28.62 23.32 0.83
N SER A 445 28.04 23.16 2.01
CA SER A 445 28.76 23.16 3.27
C SER A 445 28.60 21.76 3.83
N GLU A 446 29.73 21.09 3.95
CA GLU A 446 29.92 19.74 4.48
C GLU A 446 29.17 19.52 5.81
N ASP A 447 28.68 18.28 5.98
CA ASP A 447 28.34 17.64 7.24
C ASP A 447 27.39 18.37 8.19
N ILE A 448 26.13 18.53 7.76
CA ILE A 448 25.02 18.49 8.71
C ILE A 448 24.33 17.14 8.51
N SER A 449 24.68 16.13 9.34
CA SER A 449 23.88 14.91 9.45
C SER A 449 22.48 15.33 9.91
N SER A 450 21.53 15.41 8.99
CA SER A 450 20.13 15.63 9.32
C SER A 450 19.70 14.48 10.23
N SER A 451 19.42 14.78 11.50
CA SER A 451 18.99 13.73 12.41
C SER A 451 17.63 13.19 11.95
N GLU A 452 17.35 11.93 12.25
CA GLU A 452 16.18 11.16 11.82
C GLU A 452 14.83 11.74 12.31
N PHE A 453 14.87 12.75 13.18
CA PHE A 453 13.72 13.50 13.64
C PHE A 453 13.77 14.92 13.05
N ALA A 454 12.74 15.32 12.32
CA ALA A 454 12.68 16.61 11.61
C ALA A 454 12.85 17.84 12.54
N ASN A 455 12.65 17.66 13.85
CA ASN A 455 12.80 18.68 14.87
C ASN A 455 14.05 18.52 15.75
N LEU A 456 14.88 17.48 15.61
CA LEU A 456 16.09 17.31 16.42
C LEU A 456 17.34 17.63 15.59
N TYR A 457 18.25 18.40 16.17
CA TYR A 457 19.52 18.77 15.54
C TYR A 457 20.65 18.51 16.52
N LYS A 458 21.55 17.58 16.17
CA LYS A 458 22.66 17.21 17.06
C LYS A 458 23.58 18.42 17.29
N LEU A 459 23.88 18.72 18.55
CA LEU A 459 24.82 19.77 18.93
C LEU A 459 26.20 19.16 19.14
N ASN A 460 27.14 19.48 18.25
CA ASN A 460 28.53 19.04 18.38
C ASN A 460 29.27 19.89 19.43
N GLY A 461 30.07 19.26 20.29
CA GLY A 461 30.80 19.93 21.39
C GLY A 461 30.06 19.97 22.74
N PHE A 462 28.93 19.28 22.86
CA PHE A 462 28.23 19.04 24.13
C PHE A 462 28.45 17.58 24.56
N ASP A 463 29.50 17.32 25.33
CA ASP A 463 29.81 15.96 25.81
C ASP A 463 28.82 15.53 26.90
N GLY A 464 27.89 14.63 26.56
CA GLY A 464 26.87 14.10 27.49
C GLY A 464 27.40 13.06 28.49
N GLY A 465 28.71 13.04 28.72
CA GLY A 465 29.40 12.11 29.60
C GLY A 465 29.80 12.73 30.93
N GLY A 466 28.84 13.16 31.75
CA GLY A 466 29.08 13.39 33.18
C GLY A 466 28.25 14.49 33.82
N ALA A 467 27.53 14.14 34.88
CA ALA A 467 26.87 15.09 35.77
C ALA A 467 27.88 16.10 36.35
N ARG A 468 27.98 17.30 35.75
CA ARG A 468 28.77 18.42 36.26
C ARG A 468 28.04 19.76 36.03
N PRO A 469 28.22 20.76 36.92
CA PRO A 469 27.65 22.12 36.79
C PRO A 469 27.96 22.84 35.45
N ARG A 470 29.07 22.47 34.79
CA ARG A 470 29.50 23.01 33.49
C ARG A 470 28.54 22.72 32.33
N GLU A 471 27.80 21.61 32.37
CA GLU A 471 26.85 21.26 31.30
C GLU A 471 25.64 22.21 31.31
N THR A 472 25.13 22.53 32.50
CA THR A 472 24.03 23.50 32.69
C THR A 472 24.46 24.91 32.25
N GLU A 473 25.71 25.28 32.53
CA GLU A 473 26.27 26.57 32.14
C GLU A 473 26.44 26.69 30.61
N ASN A 474 26.96 25.65 29.95
CA ASN A 474 27.10 25.59 28.49
C ASN A 474 25.74 25.64 27.78
N ARG A 475 24.73 24.92 28.29
CA ARG A 475 23.35 24.98 27.75
C ARG A 475 22.75 26.36 27.88
N ARG A 476 22.94 27.02 29.03
CA ARG A 476 22.44 28.38 29.26
C ARG A 476 23.11 29.38 28.34
N LEU A 477 24.44 29.30 28.17
CA LEU A 477 25.21 30.16 27.28
C LEU A 477 24.77 29.99 25.82
N PHE A 478 24.62 28.74 25.37
CA PHE A 478 24.14 28.44 24.02
C PHE A 478 22.75 29.00 23.75
N LEU A 479 21.78 28.74 24.65
CA LEU A 479 20.42 29.27 24.48
C LEU A 479 20.37 30.80 24.54
N THR A 480 21.24 31.44 25.33
CA THR A 480 21.34 32.89 25.37
C THR A 480 21.87 33.44 24.03
N ALA A 481 22.94 32.84 23.49
CA ALA A 481 23.48 33.22 22.19
C ALA A 481 22.48 32.96 21.05
N LEU A 482 21.73 31.85 21.11
CA LEU A 482 20.69 31.51 20.15
C LEU A 482 19.54 32.52 20.18
N ARG A 483 19.09 32.93 21.38
CA ARG A 483 18.10 34.01 21.55
C ARG A 483 18.57 35.29 20.86
N ASP A 484 19.79 35.74 21.18
CA ASP A 484 20.32 37.00 20.64
C ASP A 484 20.45 36.94 19.11
N LYS A 485 20.83 35.78 18.58
CA LYS A 485 20.92 35.56 17.13
C LYS A 485 19.54 35.56 16.46
N LEU A 486 18.53 34.95 17.08
CA LEU A 486 17.15 34.96 16.58
C LEU A 486 16.63 36.41 16.50
N GLU A 487 16.78 37.19 17.55
CA GLU A 487 16.33 38.59 17.57
C GLU A 487 17.05 39.45 16.50
N ALA A 488 18.33 39.19 16.25
CA ALA A 488 19.10 39.85 15.20
C ALA A 488 18.72 39.43 13.77
N THR A 489 18.09 38.26 13.57
CA THR A 489 17.81 37.67 12.25
C THR A 489 16.34 37.75 11.84
N GLY A 490 15.59 38.68 12.44
CA GLY A 490 14.19 38.92 12.06
C GLY A 490 13.19 38.01 12.75
N TRP A 491 13.55 37.40 13.88
CA TRP A 491 12.62 36.70 14.77
C TRP A 491 12.21 37.58 15.95
N VAL A 492 11.09 37.24 16.57
CA VAL A 492 10.63 37.83 17.83
C VAL A 492 10.58 36.73 18.88
N VAL A 493 11.32 36.91 19.98
CA VAL A 493 11.30 35.98 21.11
C VAL A 493 10.15 36.33 22.05
N ASP A 494 9.16 35.44 22.11
CA ASP A 494 7.97 35.56 22.94
C ASP A 494 8.24 35.18 24.40
N ARG A 495 9.08 34.16 24.58
CA ARG A 495 9.43 33.64 25.91
C ARG A 495 10.85 33.08 25.92
N PHE A 496 11.58 33.43 26.98
CA PHE A 496 12.87 32.82 27.30
C PHE A 496 12.93 32.53 28.80
N ASP A 497 12.48 31.35 29.21
CA ASP A 497 12.53 30.89 30.59
C ASP A 497 12.74 29.37 30.67
N LYS A 498 13.22 28.89 31.82
CA LYS A 498 13.34 27.44 32.13
C LYS A 498 14.09 26.61 31.06
N GLY A 499 15.05 27.20 30.37
CA GLY A 499 15.85 26.51 29.34
C GLY A 499 15.12 26.28 28.02
N ARG A 500 14.11 27.10 27.71
CA ARG A 500 13.33 27.03 26.47
C ARG A 500 13.20 28.43 25.86
N ILE A 501 13.23 28.50 24.54
CA ILE A 501 12.95 29.71 23.75
C ILE A 501 11.66 29.44 22.99
N ILE A 502 10.69 30.35 23.06
CA ILE A 502 9.56 30.38 22.13
C ILE A 502 9.73 31.61 21.27
N ALA A 503 9.77 31.43 19.96
CA ALA A 503 9.96 32.53 19.02
C ALA A 503 9.13 32.32 17.74
N HIS A 504 8.71 33.42 17.12
CA HIS A 504 8.02 33.43 15.83
C HIS A 504 8.73 34.37 14.83
N PRO A 505 8.58 34.14 13.51
CA PRO A 505 9.13 35.06 12.51
C PRO A 505 8.45 36.43 12.57
N ARG A 506 9.20 37.52 12.45
CA ARG A 506 8.65 38.88 12.51
C ARG A 506 7.64 39.11 11.39
N GLY A 507 6.44 39.56 11.76
CA GLY A 507 5.35 39.82 10.81
C GLY A 507 4.55 38.57 10.42
N ALA A 508 4.87 37.39 10.95
CA ALA A 508 4.07 36.20 10.72
C ALA A 508 2.71 36.31 11.43
N GLN A 509 1.64 35.94 10.71
CA GLN A 509 0.29 35.92 11.25
C GLN A 509 -0.54 34.89 10.49
N GLU A 510 -1.23 34.01 11.22
CA GLU A 510 -2.20 33.09 10.64
C GLU A 510 -3.54 33.79 10.37
N PRO A 511 -4.29 33.38 9.33
CA PRO A 511 -5.57 33.98 9.00
C PRO A 511 -6.59 33.77 10.12
N LEU A 512 -7.33 34.83 10.44
CA LEU A 512 -8.42 34.84 11.44
C LEU A 512 -9.69 35.46 10.85
N PRO A 513 -10.88 35.01 11.29
CA PRO A 513 -12.15 35.69 11.03
C PRO A 513 -12.11 37.16 11.47
N GLU A 514 -12.78 38.05 10.75
CA GLU A 514 -12.74 39.50 11.01
C GLU A 514 -13.17 39.86 12.45
N SER A 515 -14.16 39.15 13.01
CA SER A 515 -14.64 39.36 14.37
C SER A 515 -13.58 39.12 15.46
N LEU A 516 -12.58 38.27 15.19
CA LEU A 516 -11.54 37.89 16.14
C LEU A 516 -10.23 38.69 15.98
N ARG A 517 -10.04 39.37 14.85
CA ARG A 517 -8.82 40.16 14.54
C ARG A 517 -8.61 41.37 15.45
N SER A 518 -9.63 41.80 16.17
CA SER A 518 -9.54 42.89 17.17
C SER A 518 -9.22 42.37 18.58
N ILE A 519 -9.24 41.05 18.78
CA ILE A 519 -9.13 40.40 20.09
C ILE A 519 -7.81 39.64 20.20
N VAL A 520 -7.48 38.81 19.21
CA VAL A 520 -6.29 37.95 19.21
C VAL A 520 -5.55 37.95 17.88
N ARG A 521 -4.27 37.58 17.94
CA ARG A 521 -3.48 37.13 16.80
C ARG A 521 -3.01 35.71 17.03
N LEU A 522 -2.97 34.94 15.96
CA LEU A 522 -2.36 33.62 15.92
C LEU A 522 -1.00 33.73 15.25
N LEU A 523 0.04 33.34 15.96
CA LEU A 523 1.42 33.46 15.52
C LEU A 523 2.03 32.05 15.37
N PRO A 524 2.54 31.68 14.18
CA PRO A 524 3.25 30.43 13.98
C PRO A 524 4.62 30.52 14.66
N ALA A 525 4.74 29.90 15.82
CA ALA A 525 5.91 29.97 16.68
C ALA A 525 6.63 28.61 16.75
N TYR A 526 7.83 28.63 17.32
CA TYR A 526 8.66 27.45 17.49
C TYR A 526 9.22 27.45 18.91
N GLU A 527 9.13 26.30 19.57
CA GLU A 527 9.74 26.04 20.86
C GLU A 527 11.11 25.37 20.66
N LEU A 528 12.17 26.09 21.01
CA LEU A 528 13.54 25.62 20.94
C LEU A 528 14.05 25.23 22.32
N SER A 529 14.55 24.01 22.48
CA SER A 529 15.09 23.51 23.75
C SER A 529 16.27 22.57 23.55
N VAL A 530 17.26 22.60 24.46
CA VAL A 530 18.38 21.64 24.42
C VAL A 530 18.02 20.40 25.25
N ARG A 531 17.96 19.24 24.60
CA ARG A 531 17.63 17.94 25.22
C ARG A 531 18.78 16.96 25.05
N SER A 532 18.89 16.02 25.99
CA SER A 532 19.88 14.94 25.90
C SER A 532 19.18 13.63 25.60
N PHE A 533 19.62 12.96 24.54
CA PHE A 533 19.16 11.63 24.16
C PHE A 533 20.39 10.77 23.89
N PHE A 534 20.41 9.55 24.44
CA PHE A 534 21.49 8.57 24.22
C PHE A 534 22.90 9.15 24.41
N GLY A 535 23.11 9.94 25.47
CA GLY A 535 24.42 10.55 25.78
C GLY A 535 24.87 11.69 24.85
N ASN A 536 24.01 12.13 23.93
CA ASN A 536 24.28 13.26 23.02
C ASN A 536 23.31 14.41 23.31
N ALA A 537 23.75 15.65 23.12
CA ALA A 537 22.88 16.82 23.19
C ALA A 537 22.30 17.16 21.81
N TYR A 538 21.01 17.52 21.80
CA TYR A 538 20.26 17.91 20.62
C TYR A 538 19.53 19.22 20.89
N LEU A 539 19.47 20.09 19.88
CA LEU A 539 18.50 21.16 19.81
C LEU A 539 17.18 20.57 19.28
N ALA A 540 16.15 20.58 20.11
CA ALA A 540 14.79 20.25 19.73
C ALA A 540 14.05 21.53 19.30
N VAL A 541 13.37 21.49 18.15
CA VAL A 541 12.64 22.61 17.54
C VAL A 541 11.20 22.17 17.25
N ASP A 542 10.31 22.38 18.20
CA ASP A 542 8.91 21.97 18.10
C ASP A 542 8.05 23.11 17.55
N PHE A 543 7.18 22.84 16.58
CA PHE A 543 6.19 23.85 16.14
C PHE A 543 5.16 24.10 17.26
N SER A 544 4.79 25.36 17.44
CA SER A 544 3.81 25.81 18.43
C SER A 544 2.97 26.93 17.83
N LEU A 545 1.71 27.06 18.25
CA LEU A 545 0.88 28.20 17.88
C LEU A 545 0.75 29.12 19.10
N GLN A 546 1.28 30.34 19.00
CA GLN A 546 1.12 31.33 20.07
C GLN A 546 -0.14 32.17 19.82
N VAL A 547 -1.00 32.20 20.83
CA VAL A 547 -2.18 33.08 20.85
C VAL A 547 -1.79 34.36 21.58
N GLN A 548 -1.67 35.46 20.86
CA GLN A 548 -1.36 36.76 21.44
C GLN A 548 -2.64 37.60 21.54
N SER A 549 -2.97 38.04 22.75
CA SER A 549 -4.02 39.04 22.97
C SER A 549 -3.56 40.40 22.43
N ILE A 550 -4.40 41.03 21.62
CA ILE A 550 -4.19 42.39 21.09
C ILE A 550 -5.30 43.35 21.51
N LEU A 551 -6.20 42.91 22.38
CA LEU A 551 -7.22 43.75 22.98
C LEU A 551 -6.54 44.84 23.84
N LYS A 552 -6.92 46.10 23.64
CA LYS A 552 -6.40 47.21 24.46
C LYS A 552 -6.92 47.10 25.88
N LEU A 553 -6.14 47.54 26.86
CA LEU A 553 -6.53 47.54 28.26
C LEU A 553 -7.78 48.42 28.48
N SER A 554 -7.94 49.51 27.71
CA SER A 554 -9.16 50.32 27.69
C SER A 554 -10.43 49.51 27.42
N ASP A 555 -10.35 48.54 26.51
CA ASP A 555 -11.49 47.72 26.10
C ASP A 555 -11.65 46.53 27.04
N ALA A 556 -10.53 45.97 27.53
CA ALA A 556 -10.52 44.89 28.50
C ALA A 556 -11.18 45.28 29.85
N ILE A 557 -10.98 46.52 30.32
CA ILE A 557 -11.59 47.02 31.58
C ILE A 557 -13.13 47.04 31.51
N ASN A 558 -13.71 47.20 30.31
CA ASN A 558 -15.17 47.17 30.12
C ASN A 558 -15.72 45.73 30.10
N LYS A 559 -14.86 44.73 29.87
CA LYS A 559 -15.26 43.33 29.72
C LYS A 559 -14.91 42.45 30.93
N PHE A 560 -13.92 42.85 31.73
CA PHE A 560 -13.43 42.12 32.90
C PHE A 560 -13.32 43.03 34.12
N GLY A 561 -13.41 42.45 35.33
CA GLY A 561 -13.16 43.21 36.55
C GLY A 561 -11.69 43.66 36.66
N LEU A 562 -11.45 44.82 37.27
CA LEU A 562 -10.08 45.36 37.46
C LEU A 562 -9.14 44.38 38.17
N GLN A 563 -9.66 43.61 39.13
CA GLN A 563 -8.89 42.60 39.86
C GLN A 563 -8.44 41.43 38.98
N GLU A 564 -9.14 41.16 37.88
CA GLU A 564 -8.77 40.10 36.92
C GLU A 564 -7.67 40.53 35.95
N LEU A 565 -7.46 41.85 35.81
CA LEU A 565 -6.48 42.44 34.90
C LEU A 565 -5.17 42.82 35.61
N VAL A 566 -5.25 43.16 36.90
CA VAL A 566 -4.08 43.39 37.74
C VAL A 566 -3.29 42.08 37.92
N GLY A 567 -1.97 42.15 37.79
CA GLY A 567 -1.07 41.00 37.87
C GLY A 567 -0.84 40.28 36.54
N LEU A 568 -1.57 40.62 35.47
CA LEU A 568 -1.30 40.11 34.13
C LEU A 568 0.01 40.68 33.58
N ARG A 569 0.67 39.88 32.72
CA ARG A 569 1.74 40.39 31.87
C ARG A 569 1.10 41.30 30.82
N ALA A 570 1.79 42.36 30.41
CA ALA A 570 1.30 43.26 29.37
C ALA A 570 2.47 43.82 28.55
N PHE A 571 2.12 44.20 27.32
CA PHE A 571 2.96 45.07 26.50
C PHE A 571 2.41 46.48 26.60
N ALA A 572 3.28 47.46 26.79
CA ALA A 572 2.88 48.86 26.85
C ALA A 572 3.78 49.70 25.95
N MET A 573 3.15 50.61 25.21
CA MET A 573 3.83 51.53 24.31
C MET A 573 4.19 52.81 25.08
N ASP A 574 5.48 53.09 25.19
CA ASP A 574 6.01 54.38 25.62
C ASP A 574 6.68 55.07 24.42
N GLY A 575 6.01 56.07 23.84
CA GLY A 575 6.37 56.59 22.52
C GLY A 575 6.29 55.50 21.44
N GLU A 576 7.43 55.24 20.77
CA GLU A 576 7.61 54.15 19.80
C GLU A 576 8.21 52.87 20.42
N ILE A 577 8.54 52.90 21.71
CA ILE A 577 9.22 51.80 22.40
C ILE A 577 8.17 50.86 23.00
N LEU A 578 8.29 49.58 22.68
CA LEU A 578 7.47 48.52 23.25
C LEU A 578 8.11 47.99 24.54
N ILE A 579 7.47 48.24 25.68
CA ILE A 579 7.95 47.84 27.00
C ILE A 579 7.16 46.63 27.48
N ARG A 580 7.87 45.60 27.97
CA ARG A 580 7.28 44.38 28.54
C ARG A 580 7.24 44.47 30.06
N GLY A 581 6.09 44.20 30.66
CA GLY A 581 5.97 44.26 32.11
C GLY A 581 4.74 43.60 32.69
N ARG A 582 4.51 43.85 33.98
CA ARG A 582 3.37 43.34 34.74
C ARG A 582 2.52 44.49 35.26
N ILE A 583 1.20 44.40 35.06
CA ILE A 583 0.25 45.42 35.55
C ILE A 583 0.17 45.32 37.08
N LEU A 584 0.50 46.40 37.79
CA LEU A 584 0.43 46.48 39.24
C LEU A 584 -0.87 47.10 39.74
N ALA A 585 -1.32 48.15 39.06
CA ALA A 585 -2.53 48.88 39.40
C ALA A 585 -3.12 49.53 38.14
N ILE A 586 -4.43 49.77 38.17
CA ILE A 586 -5.17 50.46 37.11
C ILE A 586 -6.02 51.54 37.79
N ASN A 587 -5.65 52.80 37.62
CA ASN A 587 -6.28 53.94 38.29
C ASN A 587 -6.50 55.09 37.30
N GLY A 588 -7.72 55.62 37.21
CA GLY A 588 -8.00 56.86 36.48
C GLY A 588 -7.61 56.86 34.99
N GLY A 589 -7.73 55.71 34.30
CA GLY A 589 -7.35 55.58 32.88
C GLY A 589 -5.85 55.41 32.64
N LEU A 590 -5.06 55.25 33.71
CA LEU A 590 -3.65 54.92 33.69
C LEU A 590 -3.41 53.52 34.29
N ALA A 591 -2.42 52.82 33.77
CA ALA A 591 -1.94 51.55 34.29
C ALA A 591 -0.50 51.68 34.74
N GLU A 592 -0.21 51.25 35.97
CA GLU A 592 1.13 51.15 36.52
C GLU A 592 1.72 49.78 36.13
N ILE A 593 2.88 49.78 35.48
CA ILE A 593 3.51 48.60 34.91
C ILE A 593 4.93 48.47 35.45
N ARG A 594 5.24 47.30 36.02
CA ARG A 594 6.61 46.92 36.40
C ARG A 594 7.30 46.27 35.22
N GLN A 595 8.36 46.87 34.71
CA GLN A 595 9.14 46.35 33.59
C GLN A 595 9.84 45.04 33.97
N PHE A 596 9.95 44.09 33.04
CA PHE A 596 10.69 42.85 33.31
C PHE A 596 12.20 43.01 33.25
N ASP A 597 12.70 43.91 32.40
CA ASP A 597 14.12 44.04 32.12
C ASP A 597 14.86 44.87 33.19
N THR A 598 14.27 45.99 33.60
CA THR A 598 14.86 46.93 34.57
C THR A 598 14.26 46.80 35.98
N ASN A 599 13.13 46.10 36.12
CA ASN A 599 12.33 46.02 37.34
C ASN A 599 11.78 47.38 37.85
N GLU A 600 11.91 48.44 37.04
CA GLU A 600 11.37 49.77 37.33
C GLU A 600 9.86 49.81 37.06
N THR A 601 9.16 50.71 37.74
CA THR A 601 7.74 50.98 37.50
C THR A 601 7.57 52.23 36.66
N PHE A 602 6.68 52.15 35.67
CA PHE A 602 6.26 53.31 34.89
C PHE A 602 4.75 53.30 34.68
N THR A 603 4.20 54.44 34.28
CA THR A 603 2.77 54.62 34.07
C THR A 603 2.46 54.81 32.59
N ALA A 604 1.54 54.01 32.07
CA ALA A 604 1.08 54.09 30.69
C ALA A 604 -0.44 54.32 30.62
N THR A 605 -0.92 55.05 29.61
CA THR A 605 -2.36 55.18 29.35
C THR A 605 -2.96 53.83 28.97
N VAL A 606 -4.13 53.46 29.50
CA VAL A 606 -4.76 52.15 29.24
C VAL A 606 -5.00 51.86 27.75
N ALA A 607 -5.12 52.89 26.90
CA ALA A 607 -5.25 52.74 25.45
C ALA A 607 -3.96 52.24 24.75
N LYS A 608 -2.81 52.37 25.41
CA LYS A 608 -1.48 51.98 24.93
C LYS A 608 -0.94 50.71 25.62
N VAL A 609 -1.79 50.03 26.39
CA VAL A 609 -1.42 48.82 27.13
C VAL A 609 -2.23 47.65 26.57
N PHE A 610 -1.56 46.53 26.33
CA PHE A 610 -2.12 45.30 25.77
C PHE A 610 -1.89 44.16 26.76
N PRO A 611 -2.88 43.80 27.59
CA PRO A 611 -2.75 42.71 28.55
C PRO A 611 -2.69 41.35 27.84
N ALA A 612 -1.80 40.49 28.31
CA ALA A 612 -1.75 39.08 27.96
C ALA A 612 -2.88 38.35 28.74
N LEU A 613 -4.08 38.38 28.18
CA LEU A 613 -5.26 37.74 28.74
C LEU A 613 -5.06 36.23 28.91
N GLN A 614 -5.61 35.68 30.00
CA GLN A 614 -5.55 34.26 30.27
C GLN A 614 -6.52 33.49 29.36
N ARG A 615 -6.28 32.18 29.21
CA ARG A 615 -7.11 31.32 28.36
C ARG A 615 -8.61 31.43 28.64
N ALA A 616 -9.01 31.40 29.92
CA ALA A 616 -10.42 31.52 30.29
C ALA A 616 -11.05 32.87 29.87
N GLN A 617 -10.27 33.96 29.90
CA GLN A 617 -10.72 35.28 29.46
C GLN A 617 -10.85 35.34 27.94
N LEU A 618 -9.88 34.77 27.21
CA LEU A 618 -9.93 34.66 25.76
C LEU A 618 -11.10 33.79 25.29
N ASP A 619 -11.34 32.65 25.93
CA ASP A 619 -12.46 31.74 25.61
C ASP A 619 -13.82 32.45 25.77
N ARG A 620 -13.96 33.32 26.78
CA ARG A 620 -15.17 34.14 26.95
C ARG A 620 -15.36 35.13 25.80
N LEU A 621 -14.29 35.84 25.42
CA LEU A 621 -14.35 36.82 24.33
C LEU A 621 -14.64 36.19 22.97
N VAL A 622 -14.08 34.99 22.73
CA VAL A 622 -14.32 34.24 21.49
C VAL A 622 -15.75 33.70 21.41
N ARG A 623 -16.42 33.41 22.53
CA ARG A 623 -17.83 33.00 22.55
C ARG A 623 -18.80 34.16 22.34
N GLU A 624 -18.39 35.38 22.71
CA GLU A 624 -19.19 36.59 22.56
C GLU A 624 -19.06 37.24 21.17
N ALA A 625 -18.00 36.89 20.43
CA ALA A 625 -17.66 37.41 19.09
C ALA A 625 -18.03 36.42 17.98
#